data_AF-A0A1H0NQ28-F1
#
_entry.id   AF-A0A1H0NQ28-F1
#
_cell.length_a   1.000
_cell.length_b   1.000
_cell.length_c   1.000
_cell.angle_alpha   90.00
_cell.angle_beta   90.00
_cell.angle_gamma   90.00
#
_symmetry.space_group_name_H-M   'P 1'
#
loop_
_entity.id
_entity.type
_entity.pdbx_description
1 polymer ?
#
loop_
_entity_poly.entity_id
_entity_poly.type
_entity_poly.pdbx_seq_one_letter_code
_entity_poly.pdbx_strand_id
1 'polypeptide(L)'
;MNKLNPFPNRYRPLQTNLTDTTPLIIDTEANPQDILESAFQRIRASSDLLRTLHCQSFLDGDIEDIPRITHALYLLTQDGCDLLKVAHQRMLNWKAPV
;
A
#
# COMPACT_ATOMS: atom_id res chain seq x y z
N MET A 1 8.52 -21.15 18.64
CA MET A 1 9.35 -19.92 18.70
C MET A 1 8.46 -18.75 18.33
N ASN A 2 8.15 -17.88 19.29
CA ASN A 2 7.28 -16.72 19.05
C ASN A 2 7.98 -15.74 18.10
N LYS A 3 7.46 -15.58 16.89
CA LYS A 3 7.85 -14.47 16.00
C LYS A 3 7.46 -13.19 16.72
N LEU A 4 8.43 -12.42 17.22
CA LEU A 4 8.16 -11.10 17.79
C LEU A 4 7.49 -10.26 16.71
N ASN A 5 6.19 -10.02 16.86
CA ASN A 5 5.52 -8.96 16.13
C ASN A 5 5.96 -7.64 16.78
N PRO A 6 6.67 -6.75 16.08
CA PRO A 6 7.07 -5.46 16.65
C PRO A 6 5.86 -4.52 16.83
N PHE A 7 4.69 -4.89 16.31
CA PHE A 7 3.46 -4.11 16.43
C PHE A 7 2.67 -4.48 17.71
N PRO A 8 2.13 -3.48 18.44
CA PRO A 8 1.34 -3.73 19.65
C PRO A 8 -0.03 -4.35 19.35
N ASN A 9 -0.55 -4.20 18.12
CA ASN A 9 -1.83 -4.73 17.69
C ASN A 9 -1.66 -5.54 16.40
N ARG A 10 -2.32 -6.71 16.32
CA ARG A 10 -2.33 -7.55 15.11
C ARG A 10 -2.90 -6.80 13.90
N TYR A 11 -4.06 -6.18 14.05
CA TYR A 11 -4.73 -5.46 12.99
C TYR A 11 -4.41 -3.98 13.07
N ARG A 12 -3.80 -3.44 12.02
CA ARG A 12 -3.42 -2.04 11.92
C ARG A 12 -4.23 -1.37 10.80
N PRO A 13 -4.96 -0.29 11.05
CA PRO A 13 -5.71 0.40 10.00
C PRO A 13 -4.76 1.06 8.99
N LEU A 14 -5.17 1.09 7.71
CA LEU A 14 -4.53 1.94 6.71
C LEU A 14 -4.79 3.42 7.02
N GLN A 15 -3.81 4.28 6.70
CA GLN A 15 -3.93 5.72 6.91
C GLN A 15 -4.98 6.38 6.00
N THR A 16 -5.38 5.70 4.93
CA THR A 16 -6.34 6.17 3.92
C THR A 16 -7.80 5.97 4.30
N ASN A 17 -8.11 5.32 5.43
CA ASN A 17 -9.48 5.23 5.94
C ASN A 17 -10.02 6.64 6.24
N LEU A 18 -11.24 6.94 5.80
CA LEU A 18 -11.84 8.29 5.87
C LEU A 18 -12.83 8.49 7.02
N THR A 19 -13.21 7.43 7.70
CA THR A 19 -14.27 7.42 8.72
C THR A 19 -13.75 6.93 10.07
N ASP A 20 -14.55 7.10 11.11
CA ASP A 20 -14.25 6.58 12.45
C ASP A 20 -14.17 5.04 12.48
N THR A 21 -14.83 4.38 11.54
CA THR A 21 -14.65 2.95 11.27
C THR A 21 -13.47 2.72 10.34
N THR A 22 -12.69 1.67 10.60
CA THR A 22 -11.47 1.34 9.86
C THR A 22 -11.60 0.00 9.11
N PRO A 23 -12.36 -0.04 8.00
CA PRO A 23 -12.63 -1.30 7.29
C PRO A 23 -11.40 -1.88 6.59
N LEU A 24 -10.43 -1.04 6.19
CA LEU A 24 -9.21 -1.50 5.53
C LEU A 24 -8.06 -1.55 6.53
N ILE A 25 -7.55 -2.77 6.74
CA ILE A 25 -6.58 -3.09 7.76
C ILE A 25 -5.45 -3.96 7.19
N ILE A 26 -4.29 -3.86 7.81
CA ILE A 26 -3.14 -4.74 7.62
C ILE A 26 -3.16 -5.77 8.75
N ASP A 27 -3.22 -7.06 8.40
CA ASP A 27 -2.91 -8.14 9.33
C ASP A 27 -1.39 -8.24 9.48
N THR A 28 -0.85 -7.64 10.54
CA THR A 28 0.60 -7.60 10.81
C THR A 28 1.19 -8.97 11.12
N GLU A 29 0.36 -9.98 11.40
CA GLU A 29 0.81 -11.35 11.65
C GLU A 29 0.86 -12.21 10.38
N ALA A 30 0.34 -11.71 9.25
CA ALA A 30 0.45 -12.38 7.96
C ALA A 30 1.91 -12.65 7.56
N ASN A 31 2.10 -13.52 6.56
CA ASN A 31 3.43 -13.83 6.04
C ASN A 31 4.10 -12.52 5.56
N PRO A 32 5.29 -12.16 6.05
CA PRO A 32 5.94 -10.90 5.69
C PRO A 32 6.19 -10.76 4.18
N GLN A 33 6.40 -11.88 3.47
CA GLN A 33 6.51 -11.89 2.02
C GLN A 33 5.20 -11.49 1.35
N ASP A 34 4.06 -12.01 1.78
CA ASP A 34 2.74 -11.67 1.21
C ASP A 34 2.40 -10.19 1.45
N ILE A 35 2.78 -9.65 2.62
CA ILE A 35 2.64 -8.21 2.92
C ILE A 35 3.52 -7.39 1.98
N LEU A 36 4.77 -7.82 1.74
CA LEU A 36 5.69 -7.15 0.83
C LEU A 36 5.19 -7.17 -0.63
N GLU A 37 4.76 -8.32 -1.14
CA GLU A 37 4.21 -8.46 -2.50
C GLU A 37 2.95 -7.58 -2.67
N SER A 38 2.08 -7.55 -1.66
CA SER A 38 0.91 -6.66 -1.64
C SER A 38 1.29 -5.18 -1.69
N ALA A 39 2.40 -4.81 -1.04
CA ALA A 39 2.93 -3.46 -1.07
C ALA A 39 3.49 -3.12 -2.46
N PHE A 40 4.29 -4.02 -3.04
CA PHE A 40 4.84 -3.87 -4.38
C PHE A 40 3.77 -3.73 -5.45
N GLN A 41 2.71 -4.55 -5.38
CA GLN A 41 1.61 -4.46 -6.33
C GLN A 41 0.99 -3.06 -6.36
N ARG A 42 0.76 -2.44 -5.20
CA ARG A 42 0.16 -1.10 -5.10
C ARG A 42 1.10 0.01 -5.58
N ILE A 43 2.37 -0.04 -5.19
CA ILE A 43 3.38 0.93 -5.64
C ILE A 43 3.61 0.81 -7.16
N ARG A 44 3.60 -0.40 -7.70
CA ARG A 44 3.68 -0.62 -9.14
C ARG A 44 2.44 -0.07 -9.85
N ALA A 45 1.25 -0.38 -9.35
CA ALA A 45 0.00 0.15 -9.91
C ALA A 45 -0.05 1.68 -9.88
N SER A 46 0.42 2.32 -8.80
CA SER A 46 0.50 3.78 -8.75
C SER A 46 1.53 4.34 -9.73
N SER A 47 2.70 3.70 -9.87
CA SER A 47 3.71 4.10 -10.86
C SER A 47 3.18 3.98 -12.31
N ASP A 48 2.49 2.88 -12.62
CA ASP A 48 1.89 2.65 -13.93
C ASP A 48 0.80 3.68 -14.24
N LEU A 49 -0.06 4.01 -13.27
CA LEU A 49 -1.07 5.08 -13.39
C LEU A 49 -0.45 6.47 -13.54
N LEU A 50 0.65 6.75 -12.83
CA LEU A 50 1.33 8.05 -12.91
C LEU A 50 1.93 8.25 -14.29
N ARG A 51 2.49 7.17 -14.87
CA ARG A 51 2.97 7.20 -16.25
C ARG A 51 1.82 7.46 -17.22
N THR A 52 0.66 6.82 -17.04
CA THR A 52 -0.53 7.12 -17.86
C THR A 52 -0.91 8.59 -17.77
N LEU A 53 -0.97 9.16 -16.56
CA LEU A 53 -1.27 10.58 -16.36
C LEU A 53 -0.24 11.49 -17.01
N HIS A 54 1.05 11.14 -16.90
CA HIS A 54 2.14 11.92 -17.48
C HIS A 54 2.16 11.89 -19.01
N CYS A 55 1.78 10.76 -19.61
CA CYS A 55 1.71 10.61 -21.07
C CYS A 55 0.43 11.20 -21.68
N GLN A 56 -0.58 11.55 -20.87
CA GLN A 56 -1.78 12.20 -21.38
C GLN A 56 -1.45 13.62 -21.86
N SER A 57 -1.79 13.88 -23.12
CA SER A 57 -1.84 15.24 -23.67
C SER A 57 -2.98 16.01 -22.99
N PHE A 58 -2.70 17.16 -22.39
CA PHE A 58 -3.74 18.08 -21.87
C PHE A 58 -4.72 18.57 -22.95
N LEU A 59 -4.45 18.27 -24.23
CA LEU A 59 -5.31 18.62 -25.36
C LEU A 59 -6.37 17.55 -25.65
N ASP A 60 -6.16 16.29 -25.26
CA ASP A 60 -7.05 15.15 -25.56
C ASP A 60 -7.60 14.43 -24.32
N GLY A 61 -7.05 14.71 -23.13
CA GLY A 61 -7.50 14.13 -21.86
C GLY A 61 -8.66 14.90 -21.24
N ASP A 62 -9.61 14.19 -20.64
CA ASP A 62 -10.68 14.81 -19.86
C ASP A 62 -10.07 15.43 -18.58
N ILE A 63 -10.24 16.74 -18.41
CA ILE A 63 -9.71 17.48 -17.26
C ILE A 63 -10.31 16.93 -15.96
N GLU A 64 -11.52 16.35 -16.00
CA GLU A 64 -12.14 15.69 -14.85
C GLU A 64 -11.42 14.42 -14.40
N ASP A 65 -10.63 13.78 -15.28
CA ASP A 65 -9.90 12.56 -14.95
C ASP A 65 -8.64 12.84 -14.14
N ILE A 66 -8.08 14.05 -14.23
CA ILE A 66 -6.89 14.45 -13.46
C ILE A 66 -7.12 14.28 -11.95
N PRO A 67 -8.16 14.85 -11.30
CA PRO A 67 -8.37 14.66 -9.87
C PRO A 67 -8.72 13.22 -9.51
N ARG A 68 -9.43 12.48 -10.38
CA ARG A 68 -9.77 11.06 -10.16
C ARG A 68 -8.53 10.18 -10.14
N ILE A 69 -7.66 10.32 -11.14
CA ILE A 69 -6.40 9.58 -11.26
C ILE A 69 -5.46 10.00 -10.13
N THR A 70 -5.37 11.30 -9.82
CA THR A 70 -4.54 11.81 -8.72
C THR A 70 -4.99 11.23 -7.37
N HIS A 71 -6.29 11.12 -7.14
CA HIS A 71 -6.83 10.51 -5.92
C HIS A 71 -6.50 9.02 -5.84
N ALA A 72 -6.67 8.26 -6.94
CA ALA A 72 -6.29 6.85 -6.99
C ALA A 72 -4.77 6.65 -6.75
N LEU A 73 -3.93 7.52 -7.33
CA LEU A 73 -2.49 7.55 -7.10
C LEU A 73 -2.15 7.76 -5.63
N TYR A 74 -2.80 8.72 -4.98
CA TYR A 74 -2.62 8.98 -3.55
C TYR A 74 -2.96 7.75 -2.71
N LEU A 75 -4.14 7.14 -2.91
CA LEU A 75 -4.56 5.97 -2.15
C LEU A 75 -3.60 4.79 -2.31
N LEU A 76 -3.28 4.42 -3.56
CA LEU A 76 -2.37 3.30 -3.83
C LEU A 76 -0.97 3.52 -3.26
N THR A 77 -0.47 4.76 -3.34
CA THR A 77 0.86 5.09 -2.81
C THR A 77 0.88 5.06 -1.29
N GLN A 78 -0.12 5.63 -0.62
CA GLN A 78 -0.22 5.59 0.84
C GLN A 78 -0.40 4.16 1.37
N ASP A 79 -1.31 3.40 0.77
CA ASP A 79 -1.53 1.99 1.14
C ASP A 79 -0.27 1.14 0.94
N GLY A 80 0.41 1.33 -0.19
CA GLY A 80 1.69 0.67 -0.48
C GLY A 80 2.77 1.02 0.55
N CYS A 81 2.89 2.30 0.91
CA CYS A 81 3.82 2.76 1.95
C CYS A 81 3.50 2.17 3.33
N ASP A 82 2.23 2.08 3.71
CA ASP A 82 1.83 1.47 4.98
C ASP A 82 2.16 -0.02 5.05
N LEU A 83 1.90 -0.75 3.96
CA LEU A 83 2.30 -2.15 3.85
C LEU A 83 3.82 -2.32 3.87
N LEU A 84 4.59 -1.47 3.18
CA LEU A 84 6.05 -1.50 3.19
C LEU A 84 6.61 -1.28 4.61
N LYS A 85 6.05 -0.34 5.38
CA LYS A 85 6.46 -0.13 6.79
C LYS A 85 6.26 -1.40 7.60
N VAL A 86 5.13 -2.08 7.44
CA VAL A 86 4.83 -3.34 8.16
C VAL A 86 5.73 -4.48 7.70
N ALA A 87 5.86 -4.68 6.38
CA ALA A 87 6.72 -5.70 5.79
C ALA A 87 8.17 -5.53 6.26
N HIS A 88 8.73 -4.32 6.15
CA HIS A 88 10.11 -4.03 6.55
C HIS A 88 10.37 -4.42 8.01
N GLN A 89 9.50 -3.98 8.94
CA GLN A 89 9.66 -4.30 10.35
C GLN A 89 9.53 -5.80 10.65
N ARG A 90 8.62 -6.50 9.96
CA ARG A 90 8.44 -7.95 10.11
C ARG A 90 9.59 -8.75 9.50
N MET A 91 10.20 -8.23 8.45
CA MET A 91 11.30 -8.88 7.73
C MET A 91 12.64 -8.79 8.47
N LEU A 92 12.82 -7.84 9.39
CA LEU A 92 14.03 -7.74 10.24
C LEU A 92 14.35 -9.05 10.98
N ASN A 93 13.31 -9.83 11.33
CA ASN A 93 13.44 -11.10 12.05
C ASN A 93 12.96 -12.31 11.22
N TRP A 94 12.75 -12.13 9.92
CA TRP A 94 12.18 -13.17 9.06
C TRP A 94 13.26 -14.05 8.44
N LYS A 95 12.97 -15.35 8.35
CA LYS A 95 13.75 -16.31 7.56
C LYS A 95 12.84 -16.83 6.45
N ALA A 96 13.36 -16.88 5.24
CA ALA A 96 12.64 -17.43 4.09
C ALA A 96 12.24 -18.89 4.39
N PRO A 97 11.01 -19.31 4.02
CA PRO A 97 10.69 -20.72 3.99
C PRO A 97 11.62 -21.42 3.00
N VAL A 98 12.18 -22.56 3.43
CA VAL A 98 13.05 -23.43 2.64
C VAL A 98 12.22 -24.21 1.62
#